data_AF-A0A1G9M7H8-F1
#
_entry.id   AF-A0A1G9M7H8-F1
#
_cell.length_a   1.000
_cell.length_b   1.000
_cell.length_c   1.000
_cell.angle_alpha   90.00
_cell.angle_beta   90.00
_cell.angle_gamma   90.00
#
_symmetry.space_group_name_H-M   'P 1'
#
loop_
_entity.id
_entity.type
_entity.pdbx_description
1 polymer ?
#
loop_
_entity_poly.entity_id
_entity_poly.type
_entity_poly.pdbx_seq_one_letter_code
_entity_poly.pdbx_strand_id
1 'polypeptide(L)'
;MAGNGRGRLAGLVLLALGPVLVTVYAGLGLLAVRGAAAAQIADPAWAGGRISPGGLTSLGVDAWRMTWWTALLVGVVALAYTVIGLLLRRPLRRGRAFLLVLSGFLIFPYVLGCVVALVNPAKLLAGLYGASGFVSGLPSWQPAAAFLLLGAGAVQSVGLVVAAAQGRRASAARPPA
;
A
#
# COMPACT_ATOMS: atom_id res chain seq x y z
N MET A 1 0.23 -29.16 24.42
CA MET A 1 1.10 -28.54 23.39
C MET A 1 0.35 -28.12 22.11
N ALA A 2 -0.92 -27.69 22.15
CA ALA A 2 -1.73 -27.42 20.94
C ALA A 2 -1.77 -25.95 20.44
N GLY A 3 -1.01 -25.03 21.05
CA GLY A 3 -1.13 -23.58 20.77
C GLY A 3 -0.23 -23.01 19.65
N ASN A 4 0.81 -23.74 19.21
CA ASN A 4 1.87 -23.16 18.36
C ASN A 4 1.48 -22.96 16.88
N GLY A 5 0.51 -23.70 16.35
CA GLY A 5 0.11 -23.62 14.93
C GLY A 5 -0.66 -22.33 14.59
N ARG A 6 -1.61 -21.93 15.45
CA ARG A 6 -2.50 -20.79 15.19
C ARG A 6 -1.76 -19.45 15.16
N GLY A 7 -0.86 -19.22 16.11
CA GLY A 7 -0.02 -18.00 16.12
C GLY A 7 0.92 -17.93 14.90
N ARG A 8 1.34 -19.08 14.37
CA ARG A 8 2.18 -19.15 13.18
C ARG A 8 1.41 -18.77 11.92
N LEU A 9 0.18 -19.23 11.78
CA LEU A 9 -0.70 -18.85 10.66
C LEU A 9 -1.09 -17.38 10.72
N ALA A 10 -1.51 -16.89 11.89
CA ALA A 10 -1.91 -15.48 12.06
C ALA A 10 -0.81 -14.50 11.64
N GLY A 11 0.45 -14.74 12.04
CA GLY A 11 1.57 -13.88 11.64
C GLY A 11 1.83 -13.87 10.11
N LEU A 12 1.59 -14.97 9.41
CA LEU A 12 1.72 -15.02 7.94
C LEU A 12 0.61 -14.25 7.25
N VAL A 13 -0.62 -14.42 7.72
CA VAL A 13 -1.79 -13.72 7.18
C VAL A 13 -1.59 -12.22 7.33
N LEU A 14 -1.15 -11.74 8.50
CA LEU A 14 -0.86 -10.33 8.74
C LEU A 14 0.24 -9.79 7.80
N LEU A 15 1.29 -10.56 7.53
CA LEU A 15 2.34 -10.14 6.59
C LEU A 15 1.82 -10.06 5.14
N ALA A 16 1.08 -11.08 4.70
CA ALA A 16 0.53 -11.19 3.35
C ALA A 16 -0.60 -10.19 3.07
N LEU A 17 -1.29 -9.71 4.10
CA LEU A 17 -2.36 -8.72 3.95
C LEU A 17 -1.83 -7.37 3.42
N GLY A 18 -0.58 -7.02 3.70
CA GLY A 18 0.01 -5.77 3.22
C GLY A 18 -0.01 -5.63 1.70
N PRO A 19 0.65 -6.51 0.93
CA PRO A 19 0.62 -6.48 -0.53
C PRO A 19 -0.80 -6.56 -1.11
N VAL A 20 -1.68 -7.34 -0.47
CA VAL A 20 -3.08 -7.46 -0.88
C VAL A 20 -3.78 -6.10 -0.78
N LEU A 21 -3.70 -5.43 0.38
CA LEU A 21 -4.33 -4.13 0.60
C LEU A 21 -3.76 -3.04 -0.31
N VAL A 22 -2.46 -3.08 -0.61
CA VAL A 22 -1.84 -2.17 -1.60
C VAL A 22 -2.41 -2.40 -3.00
N THR A 23 -2.62 -3.65 -3.39
CA THR A 23 -3.22 -4.01 -4.68
C THR A 23 -4.67 -3.53 -4.76
N VAL A 24 -5.43 -3.69 -3.67
CA VAL A 24 -6.81 -3.16 -3.56
C VAL A 24 -6.81 -1.63 -3.67
N TYR A 25 -5.88 -0.94 -2.99
CA TYR A 25 -5.72 0.51 -3.12
C TYR A 25 -5.49 0.94 -4.57
N ALA A 26 -4.58 0.28 -5.29
CA ALA A 26 -4.32 0.57 -6.70
C ALA A 26 -5.57 0.35 -7.58
N GLY A 27 -6.28 -0.76 -7.37
CA GLY A 27 -7.51 -1.08 -8.10
C GLY A 27 -8.61 -0.04 -7.87
N LEU A 28 -8.86 0.33 -6.61
CA LEU A 28 -9.83 1.37 -6.26
C LEU A 28 -9.43 2.74 -6.83
N GLY A 29 -8.14 3.07 -6.80
CA GLY A 29 -7.61 4.28 -7.43
C GLY A 29 -7.90 4.34 -8.93
N LEU A 30 -7.70 3.24 -9.66
CA LEU A 30 -8.00 3.18 -11.09
C LEU A 30 -9.49 3.40 -11.37
N LEU A 31 -10.36 2.75 -10.59
CA LEU A 31 -11.80 2.87 -10.74
C LEU A 31 -12.26 4.31 -10.48
N ALA A 32 -11.75 4.96 -9.43
CA ALA A 32 -12.07 6.34 -9.12
C ALA A 32 -11.61 7.30 -10.22
N VAL A 33 -10.39 7.14 -10.73
CA VAL A 33 -9.85 7.99 -11.80
C VAL A 33 -10.61 7.80 -13.11
N ARG A 34 -11.03 6.56 -13.44
CA ARG A 34 -11.87 6.29 -14.61
C ARG A 34 -13.25 6.94 -14.48
N GLY A 35 -13.88 6.83 -13.31
CA GLY A 35 -15.16 7.50 -13.03
C GLY A 35 -15.05 9.02 -13.17
N ALA A 36 -14.01 9.61 -12.59
CA ALA A 36 -13.74 11.04 -12.68
C ALA A 36 -13.44 11.51 -14.11
N ALA A 37 -12.67 10.74 -14.89
CA ALA A 37 -12.41 11.06 -16.29
C ALA A 37 -13.69 11.00 -17.13
N ALA A 38 -14.55 10.00 -16.92
CA ALA A 38 -15.83 9.89 -17.60
C ALA A 38 -16.76 11.06 -17.26
N ALA A 39 -16.82 11.47 -15.99
CA ALA A 39 -17.60 12.63 -15.56
C ALA A 39 -17.05 13.94 -16.16
N GLN A 40 -15.73 14.09 -16.23
CA GLN A 40 -15.09 15.24 -16.88
C GLN A 40 -15.47 15.33 -18.35
N ILE A 41 -15.49 14.21 -19.08
CA ILE A 41 -15.86 14.18 -20.51
C ILE A 41 -17.35 14.50 -20.72
N ALA A 42 -18.21 14.12 -19.77
CA ALA A 42 -19.64 14.40 -19.81
C ALA A 42 -20.01 15.82 -19.34
N ASP A 43 -19.06 16.58 -18.78
CA ASP A 43 -19.29 17.95 -18.30
C ASP A 43 -19.54 18.89 -19.51
N PRO A 44 -20.65 19.64 -19.55
CA PRO A 44 -20.91 20.62 -20.60
C PRO A 44 -19.82 21.70 -20.74
N ALA A 45 -19.08 21.98 -19.66
CA ALA A 45 -17.97 22.92 -19.66
C ALA A 45 -16.66 22.30 -20.20
N TRP A 46 -16.65 21.02 -20.55
CA TRP A 46 -15.47 20.37 -21.10
C TRP A 46 -15.13 20.91 -22.48
N ALA A 47 -14.04 21.67 -22.56
CA ALA A 47 -13.56 22.30 -23.79
C ALA A 47 -12.98 21.33 -24.84
N GLY A 48 -13.15 20.02 -24.64
CA GLY A 48 -12.47 18.99 -25.42
C GLY A 48 -11.00 18.80 -25.02
N GLY A 49 -10.42 17.66 -25.40
CA GLY A 49 -9.03 17.36 -25.08
C GLY A 49 -8.63 15.96 -25.55
N ARG A 50 -7.34 15.66 -25.47
CA ARG A 50 -6.84 14.33 -25.84
C ARG A 50 -7.39 13.28 -24.87
N ILE A 51 -8.09 12.29 -25.41
CA ILE A 51 -8.50 11.08 -24.70
C ILE A 51 -7.51 9.98 -25.07
N SER A 52 -6.90 9.36 -24.07
CA SER A 52 -6.04 8.19 -24.27
C SER A 52 -6.86 6.98 -24.75
N PRO A 53 -6.24 5.96 -25.40
CA PRO A 53 -6.94 4.73 -25.78
C PRO A 53 -7.64 4.01 -24.62
N GLY A 54 -7.21 4.28 -23.37
CA GLY A 54 -7.83 3.75 -22.15
C GLY A 54 -9.02 4.57 -21.63
N GLY A 55 -9.51 5.55 -22.37
CA GLY A 55 -10.65 6.40 -21.99
C GLY A 55 -10.32 7.46 -20.93
N LEU A 56 -9.05 7.68 -20.61
CA LEU A 56 -8.63 8.70 -19.64
C LEU A 56 -8.28 10.02 -20.34
N THR A 57 -8.67 11.14 -19.74
CA THR A 57 -8.17 12.48 -20.06
C THR A 57 -6.70 12.63 -19.67
N SER A 58 -6.00 13.68 -20.11
CA SER A 58 -4.63 13.97 -19.67
C SER A 58 -4.51 14.02 -18.14
N LEU A 59 -5.43 14.74 -17.50
CA LEU A 59 -5.57 14.79 -16.04
C LEU A 59 -5.79 13.39 -15.43
N GLY A 60 -6.65 12.57 -16.04
CA GLY A 60 -6.88 11.19 -15.60
C GLY A 60 -5.62 10.33 -15.70
N VAL A 61 -4.81 10.49 -16.76
CA VAL A 61 -3.53 9.78 -16.91
C VAL A 61 -2.54 10.19 -15.83
N ASP A 62 -2.40 11.49 -15.55
CA ASP A 62 -1.49 12.00 -14.51
C ASP A 62 -1.92 11.55 -13.11
N ALA A 63 -3.22 11.65 -12.81
CA ALA A 63 -3.79 11.18 -11.54
C ALA A 63 -3.56 9.67 -11.36
N TRP A 64 -3.83 8.87 -12.39
CA TRP A 64 -3.59 7.43 -12.34
C TRP A 64 -2.10 7.11 -12.17
N ARG A 65 -1.22 7.79 -12.91
CA ARG A 65 0.22 7.59 -12.82
C ARG A 65 0.73 7.89 -11.40
N MET A 66 0.24 8.95 -10.76
CA MET A 66 0.62 9.25 -9.38
C MET A 66 0.17 8.15 -8.41
N THR A 67 -1.10 7.74 -8.48
CA THR A 67 -1.62 6.64 -7.65
C THR A 67 -0.88 5.33 -7.88
N TRP A 68 -0.56 5.02 -9.14
CA TRP A 68 0.20 3.84 -9.52
C TRP A 68 1.61 3.85 -8.91
N TRP A 69 2.34 4.96 -9.03
CA TRP A 69 3.69 5.08 -8.45
C TRP A 69 3.66 4.99 -6.92
N THR A 70 2.67 5.60 -6.27
CA THR A 70 2.47 5.46 -4.82
C THR A 70 2.23 4.00 -4.43
N ALA A 71 1.30 3.33 -5.12
CA ALA A 71 1.01 1.93 -4.86
C ALA A 71 2.22 1.02 -5.12
N LEU A 72 3.00 1.28 -6.18
CA LEU A 72 4.20 0.53 -6.49
C LEU A 72 5.27 0.70 -5.40
N LEU A 73 5.56 1.94 -4.99
CA LEU A 73 6.51 2.22 -3.92
C LEU A 73 6.12 1.49 -2.63
N VAL A 74 4.87 1.68 -2.18
CA VAL A 74 4.38 1.04 -0.94
C VAL A 74 4.33 -0.49 -1.10
N GLY A 75 3.97 -0.98 -2.27
CA GLY A 75 3.89 -2.41 -2.59
C GLY A 75 5.24 -3.11 -2.53
N VAL A 76 6.29 -2.49 -3.09
CA VAL A 76 7.66 -2.99 -2.99
C VAL A 76 8.10 -3.07 -1.52
N VAL A 77 7.82 -2.03 -0.73
CA VAL A 77 8.14 -2.04 0.70
C VAL A 77 7.34 -3.11 1.44
N ALA A 78 6.05 -3.28 1.13
CA ALA A 78 5.20 -4.30 1.73
C ALA A 78 5.68 -5.73 1.41
N LEU A 79 6.16 -5.95 0.18
CA LEU A 79 6.80 -7.22 -0.20
C LEU A 79 8.10 -7.43 0.59
N ALA A 80 8.93 -6.40 0.72
CA ALA A 80 10.15 -6.46 1.53
C ALA A 80 9.84 -6.83 2.99
N TYR A 81 8.83 -6.22 3.61
CA TYR A 81 8.37 -6.58 4.95
C TYR A 81 7.88 -8.02 5.05
N THR A 82 7.20 -8.52 4.02
CA THR A 82 6.77 -9.93 3.98
C THR A 82 7.99 -10.86 3.99
N VAL A 83 8.99 -10.58 3.16
CA VAL A 83 10.24 -11.35 3.09
C VAL A 83 11.02 -11.26 4.39
N ILE A 84 11.20 -10.06 4.95
CA ILE A 84 11.87 -9.84 6.24
C ILE A 84 11.16 -10.62 7.34
N GLY A 85 9.82 -10.55 7.41
CA GLY A 85 9.02 -11.29 8.37
C GLY A 85 9.22 -12.81 8.24
N LEU A 86 9.27 -13.35 7.01
CA LEU A 86 9.57 -14.76 6.78
C LEU A 86 10.98 -15.14 7.26
N LEU A 87 11.98 -14.29 7.01
CA LEU A 87 13.37 -14.54 7.41
C LEU A 87 13.55 -14.46 8.94
N LEU A 88 12.90 -13.49 9.60
CA LEU A 88 12.95 -13.31 11.06
C LEU A 88 12.41 -14.51 11.85
N ARG A 89 11.62 -15.36 11.21
CA ARG A 89 11.04 -16.58 11.82
C ARG A 89 11.98 -17.76 11.76
N ARG A 90 12.96 -17.73 10.85
CA ARG A 90 13.97 -18.79 10.77
C ARG A 90 14.95 -18.64 11.96
N PRO A 91 15.49 -19.74 12.51
CA PRO A 91 16.38 -19.71 13.68
C PRO A 91 17.80 -19.18 13.37
N LEU A 92 17.96 -18.28 12.40
CA LEU A 92 19.25 -17.68 12.08
C LEU A 92 19.62 -16.64 13.15
N ARG A 93 20.71 -16.88 13.88
CA ARG A 93 21.31 -15.90 14.81
C ARG A 93 22.05 -14.78 14.07
N ARG A 94 22.67 -15.07 12.92
CA ARG A 94 23.42 -14.09 12.10
C ARG A 94 22.48 -13.31 11.19
N GLY A 95 22.64 -11.98 11.13
CA GLY A 95 21.90 -11.09 10.22
C GLY A 95 20.56 -10.56 10.74
N ARG A 96 20.12 -10.99 11.93
CA ARG A 96 18.83 -10.56 12.48
C ARG A 96 18.77 -9.07 12.84
N ALA A 97 19.85 -8.54 13.41
CA ALA A 97 19.94 -7.11 13.73
C ALA A 97 19.86 -6.26 12.45
N PHE A 98 20.56 -6.68 11.39
CA PHE A 98 20.49 -6.05 10.07
C PHE A 98 19.06 -6.03 9.52
N LEU A 99 18.33 -7.15 9.60
CA LEU A 99 16.93 -7.20 9.16
C LEU A 99 16.02 -6.22 9.92
N LEU A 100 16.25 -6.03 11.22
CA LEU A 100 15.50 -5.06 12.03
C LEU A 100 15.83 -3.62 11.64
N VAL A 101 17.13 -3.29 11.47
CA VAL A 101 17.56 -1.97 11.01
C VAL A 101 17.00 -1.66 9.63
N LEU A 102 17.11 -2.61 8.70
CA LEU A 102 16.54 -2.48 7.36
C LEU A 102 15.02 -2.28 7.41
N SER A 103 14.31 -3.02 8.28
CA SER A 103 12.87 -2.82 8.45
C SER A 103 12.53 -1.43 9.01
N GLY A 104 13.37 -0.89 9.90
CA GLY A 104 13.23 0.47 10.41
C GLY A 104 13.46 1.51 9.33
N PHE A 105 14.48 1.32 8.47
CA PHE A 105 14.75 2.24 7.35
C PHE A 105 13.61 2.28 6.32
N LEU A 106 13.05 1.11 6.01
CA LEU A 106 11.94 0.96 5.08
C LEU A 106 10.63 1.63 5.54
N ILE A 107 10.51 2.03 6.81
CA ILE A 107 9.33 2.76 7.29
C ILE A 107 9.20 4.12 6.61
N PHE A 108 10.32 4.76 6.29
CA PHE A 108 10.34 6.09 5.69
C PHE A 108 9.65 6.13 4.31
N PRO A 109 10.07 5.32 3.30
CA PRO A 109 9.38 5.31 2.01
C PRO A 109 7.93 4.81 2.12
N TYR A 110 7.62 3.94 3.10
CA TYR A 110 6.25 3.50 3.36
C TYR A 110 5.35 4.64 3.82
N VAL A 111 5.80 5.38 4.83
CA VAL A 111 5.08 6.54 5.39
C VAL A 111 4.94 7.63 4.34
N LEU A 112 5.99 7.88 3.55
CA LEU A 112 5.93 8.84 2.45
C LEU A 112 4.81 8.49 1.46
N GLY A 113 4.72 7.22 1.04
CA GLY A 113 3.63 6.76 0.18
C GLY A 113 2.25 6.93 0.81
N CYS A 114 2.12 6.67 2.12
CA CYS A 114 0.86 6.89 2.85
C CYS A 114 0.47 8.37 2.89
N VAL A 115 1.42 9.28 3.15
CA VAL A 115 1.19 10.73 3.15
C VAL A 115 0.72 11.21 1.77
N VAL A 116 1.39 10.76 0.71
CA VAL A 116 0.99 11.07 -0.67
C VAL A 116 -0.44 10.60 -0.95
N ALA A 117 -0.81 9.39 -0.52
CA ALA A 117 -2.16 8.88 -0.68
C ALA A 117 -3.20 9.72 0.08
N LEU A 118 -2.89 10.17 1.30
CA LEU A 118 -3.77 11.02 2.12
C LEU A 118 -3.99 12.41 1.53
N VAL A 119 -2.99 12.98 0.86
CA VAL A 119 -3.12 14.27 0.14
C VAL A 119 -4.10 14.16 -1.04
N ASN A 120 -4.46 12.94 -1.45
CA ASN A 120 -5.40 12.68 -2.53
C ASN A 120 -4.97 13.33 -3.86
N PRO A 121 -3.97 12.75 -4.55
CA PRO A 121 -3.34 13.36 -5.71
C PRO A 121 -4.33 13.65 -6.84
N ALA A 122 -5.37 12.82 -7.00
CA ALA A 122 -6.42 13.04 -7.98
C ALA A 122 -7.18 14.35 -7.73
N LYS A 123 -7.56 14.62 -6.48
CA LYS A 123 -8.25 15.85 -6.09
C LYS A 123 -7.33 17.07 -6.18
N LEU A 124 -6.07 16.92 -5.75
CA LEU A 124 -5.08 18.00 -5.83
C LEU A 124 -4.79 18.40 -7.29
N LEU A 125 -4.54 17.43 -8.17
CA LEU A 125 -4.32 17.68 -9.59
C LEU A 125 -5.56 18.31 -10.23
N ALA A 126 -6.77 17.81 -9.93
CA ALA A 126 -7.98 18.40 -10.49
C ALA A 126 -8.18 19.86 -10.08
N GLY A 127 -7.79 20.22 -8.85
CA GLY A 127 -7.76 21.62 -8.40
C GLY A 127 -6.75 22.48 -9.18
N LEU A 128 -5.53 21.96 -9.41
CA LEU A 128 -4.50 22.65 -10.20
C LEU A 128 -4.91 22.85 -11.67
N TYR A 129 -5.66 21.89 -12.23
CA TYR A 129 -6.15 21.95 -13.61
C TYR A 129 -7.50 22.69 -13.75
N GLY A 130 -8.10 23.18 -12.66
CA GLY A 130 -9.41 23.84 -12.69
C GLY A 130 -10.55 22.94 -13.19
N ALA A 131 -10.43 21.62 -13.04
CA ALA A 131 -11.33 20.64 -13.64
C ALA A 131 -12.46 20.22 -12.69
N SER A 132 -13.47 21.08 -12.51
CA SER A 132 -14.61 20.81 -11.62
C SER A 132 -15.38 19.53 -11.95
N GLY A 133 -15.58 19.24 -13.25
CA GLY A 133 -16.23 17.99 -13.71
C GLY A 133 -15.47 16.72 -13.34
N PHE A 134 -14.13 16.81 -13.20
CA PHE A 134 -13.34 15.68 -12.73
C PHE A 134 -13.52 15.49 -11.22
N VAL A 135 -13.53 16.58 -10.44
CA VAL A 135 -13.73 16.52 -8.98
C VAL A 135 -15.11 15.99 -8.63
N SER A 136 -16.16 16.42 -9.34
CA SER A 136 -17.54 15.96 -9.11
C SER A 136 -17.73 14.47 -9.44
N GLY A 137 -16.94 13.95 -10.38
CA GLY A 137 -16.92 12.53 -10.72
C GLY A 137 -16.10 11.63 -9.80
N LEU A 138 -15.33 12.21 -8.86
CA LEU A 138 -14.61 11.40 -7.89
C LEU A 138 -15.60 10.74 -6.92
N PRO A 139 -15.54 9.41 -6.73
CA PRO A 139 -16.41 8.74 -5.77
C PRO A 139 -16.19 9.27 -4.35
N SER A 140 -17.27 9.41 -3.58
CA SER A 140 -17.22 9.91 -2.20
C SER A 140 -16.38 9.03 -1.26
N TRP A 141 -16.24 7.74 -1.57
CA TRP A 141 -15.41 6.80 -0.82
C TRP A 141 -13.92 6.90 -1.16
N GLN A 142 -13.52 7.57 -2.25
CA GLN A 142 -12.14 7.57 -2.74
C GLN A 142 -11.11 8.08 -1.69
N PRO A 143 -11.39 9.11 -0.88
CA PRO A 143 -10.47 9.53 0.18
C PRO A 143 -10.23 8.42 1.21
N ALA A 144 -11.23 7.56 1.44
CA ALA A 144 -11.11 6.46 2.39
C ALA A 144 -10.13 5.36 1.91
N ALA A 145 -9.89 5.26 0.60
CA ALA A 145 -8.96 4.27 0.05
C ALA A 145 -7.52 4.47 0.58
N ALA A 146 -7.11 5.71 0.93
CA ALA A 146 -5.80 5.97 1.51
C ALA A 146 -5.57 5.23 2.84
N PHE A 147 -6.64 4.99 3.62
CA PHE A 147 -6.53 4.23 4.87
C PHE A 147 -6.21 2.75 4.65
N LEU A 148 -6.38 2.22 3.43
CA LEU A 148 -5.93 0.85 3.12
C LEU A 148 -4.40 0.73 3.22
N LEU A 149 -3.66 1.76 2.81
CA LEU A 149 -2.20 1.77 2.93
C LEU A 149 -1.76 1.89 4.40
N LEU A 150 -2.46 2.71 5.18
CA LEU A 150 -2.21 2.79 6.63
C LEU A 150 -2.52 1.46 7.33
N GLY A 151 -3.66 0.85 7.00
CA GLY A 151 -4.06 -0.46 7.51
C GLY A 151 -3.07 -1.56 7.13
N ALA A 152 -2.59 -1.55 5.89
CA ALA A 152 -1.54 -2.44 5.42
C ALA A 152 -0.26 -2.30 6.26
N GLY A 153 0.18 -1.07 6.53
CA GLY A 153 1.38 -0.79 7.32
C GLY A 153 1.23 -1.25 8.76
N ALA A 154 0.07 -0.97 9.37
CA ALA A 154 -0.24 -1.39 10.74
C ALA A 154 -0.24 -2.91 10.86
N VAL A 155 -0.95 -3.60 9.98
CA VAL A 155 -1.08 -5.07 10.00
C VAL A 155 0.28 -5.73 9.75
N GLN A 156 1.09 -5.23 8.82
CA GLN A 156 2.43 -5.76 8.59
C GLN A 156 3.39 -5.48 9.75
N SER A 157 3.27 -4.33 10.41
CA SER A 157 4.06 -4.02 11.61
C SER A 157 3.80 -5.04 12.72
N VAL A 158 2.52 -5.36 12.97
CA VAL A 158 2.14 -6.42 13.91
C VAL A 158 2.68 -7.78 13.45
N GLY A 159 2.55 -8.10 12.15
CA GLY A 159 3.09 -9.32 11.56
C GLY A 159 4.60 -9.49 11.77
N LEU A 160 5.37 -8.42 11.58
CA LEU A 160 6.82 -8.37 11.81
C LEU A 160 7.18 -8.60 13.28
N VAL A 161 6.47 -7.95 14.21
CA VAL A 161 6.69 -8.12 15.65
C VAL A 161 6.40 -9.56 16.08
N VAL A 162 5.29 -10.15 15.61
CA VAL A 162 4.93 -11.54 15.88
C VAL A 162 5.97 -12.50 15.29
N ALA A 163 6.40 -12.26 14.05
CA ALA A 163 7.45 -13.03 13.38
C ALA A 163 8.77 -13.00 14.17
N ALA A 164 9.19 -11.81 14.63
CA ALA A 164 10.36 -11.64 15.46
C ALA A 164 10.21 -12.38 16.80
N ALA A 165 9.09 -12.23 17.50
CA ALA A 165 8.87 -12.93 18.77
C ALA A 165 8.97 -14.46 18.61
N GLN A 166 8.41 -15.02 17.53
CA GLN A 166 8.48 -16.45 17.22
C GLN A 166 9.91 -16.92 16.97
N GLY A 167 10.69 -16.19 16.16
CA GLY A 167 12.08 -16.55 15.90
C GLY A 167 12.96 -16.51 17.15
N ARG A 168 12.68 -15.61 18.11
CA ARG A 168 13.40 -15.58 19.41
C ARG A 168 13.11 -16.83 20.23
N ARG A 169 11.84 -17.19 20.38
CA ARG A 169 11.42 -18.39 21.13
C ARG A 169 12.00 -19.67 20.55
N ALA A 170 11.98 -19.81 19.22
CA ALA A 170 12.56 -20.98 18.54
C ALA A 170 14.08 -21.09 18.75
N SER A 171 14.79 -19.96 18.82
CA SER A 171 16.24 -19.95 19.06
C SER A 171 16.62 -20.25 20.51
N ALA A 172 15.74 -19.92 21.47
CA ALA A 172 15.94 -20.19 22.90
C ALA A 172 15.61 -21.64 23.29
N ALA A 173 14.69 -22.29 22.57
CA ALA A 173 14.31 -23.69 22.80
C ALA A 173 15.31 -24.72 22.22
N ARG A 174 16.39 -24.27 21.57
CA ARG A 174 17.40 -25.15 20.98
C ARG A 174 18.49 -25.43 22.04
N PRO A 175 18.72 -26.69 22.45
CA PRO A 175 19.77 -27.00 23.40
C PRO A 175 21.15 -26.59 22.85
N PRO A 176 22.11 -26.18 23.71
CA PRO A 176 23.48 -25.94 23.27
C PRO A 176 24.03 -27.23 22.65
N ALA A 177 24.63 -27.08 21.46
CA ALA A 177 25.36 -28.15 20.79
C ALA A 177 26.71 -28.38 21.49
#